data_AF-J2IUW2-F1
#
_entry.id   AF-J2IUW2-F1
#
_cell.length_a   1.000
_cell.length_b   1.000
_cell.length_c   1.000
_cell.angle_alpha   90.00
_cell.angle_beta   90.00
_cell.angle_gamma   90.00
#
_symmetry.space_group_name_H-M   'P 1'
#
loop_
_entity.id
_entity.type
_entity.pdbx_description
1 polymer ?
#
loop_
_entity_poly.entity_id
_entity_poly.type
_entity_poly.pdbx_seq_one_letter_code
_entity_poly.pdbx_strand_id
1 'polypeptide(L)'
;MSSEFNFVLKSTDLTMLQGVLDEAGYCSASSLANPEGYNVAAKLLIERFQNGMTSADDLSRELERHFGKVLSAVSPPSFERTRASIQGRPLR
;
A
#
# COMPACT_ATOMS: atom_id res chain seq x y z
N MET A 1 -3.19 -31.70 16.88
CA MET A 1 -1.77 -31.54 16.54
C MET A 1 -1.65 -30.32 15.65
N SER A 2 -1.04 -29.24 16.13
CA SER A 2 -0.75 -28.07 15.29
C SER A 2 0.50 -28.42 14.48
N SER A 3 0.38 -28.59 13.17
CA SER A 3 1.55 -28.69 12.32
C SER A 3 2.19 -27.30 12.29
N GLU A 4 3.36 -27.13 12.90
CA GLU A 4 4.21 -25.96 12.67
C GLU A 4 4.61 -25.97 11.19
N PHE A 5 3.81 -25.32 10.35
CA PHE A 5 4.15 -25.03 8.97
C PHE A 5 5.32 -24.05 9.01
N ASN A 6 6.53 -24.59 9.04
CA ASN A 6 7.77 -23.81 8.92
C ASN A 6 7.86 -23.32 7.48
N PHE A 7 7.16 -22.21 7.21
CA PHE A 7 7.16 -21.58 5.91
C PHE A 7 8.45 -20.77 5.74
N VAL A 8 9.37 -21.29 4.92
CA VAL A 8 10.64 -20.62 4.63
C VAL A 8 10.45 -19.66 3.46
N LEU A 9 10.53 -18.36 3.73
CA LEU A 9 10.55 -17.32 2.70
C LEU A 9 11.88 -17.35 1.95
N LYS A 10 11.84 -17.51 0.64
CA LYS A 10 13.02 -17.36 -0.22
C LYS A 10 13.28 -15.90 -0.49
N SER A 11 14.50 -15.57 -0.91
CA SER A 11 14.87 -14.20 -1.30
C SER A 11 13.95 -13.63 -2.39
N THR A 12 13.53 -14.45 -3.35
CA THR A 12 12.57 -14.06 -4.40
C THR A 12 11.21 -13.69 -3.84
N ASP A 13 10.75 -14.41 -2.81
CA ASP A 13 9.47 -14.16 -2.16
C ASP A 13 9.54 -12.83 -1.39
N LEU A 14 10.64 -12.59 -0.66
CA LEU A 14 10.87 -11.34 0.04
C LEU A 14 10.93 -10.15 -0.92
N THR A 15 11.58 -10.29 -2.08
CA THR A 15 11.61 -9.23 -3.10
C THR A 15 10.21 -8.93 -3.64
N MET A 16 9.38 -9.95 -3.89
CA MET A 16 8.01 -9.75 -4.34
C MET A 16 7.16 -9.05 -3.26
N LEU A 17 7.22 -9.52 -2.00
CA LEU A 17 6.47 -8.92 -0.90
C LEU A 17 6.88 -7.47 -0.64
N GLN A 18 8.18 -7.16 -0.75
CA GLN A 18 8.67 -5.79 -0.64
C GLN A 18 8.16 -4.92 -1.79
N GLY A 19 8.16 -5.43 -3.03
CA GLY A 19 7.60 -4.72 -4.18
C GLY A 19 6.10 -4.40 -4.00
N VAL A 20 5.33 -5.34 -3.45
CA VAL A 20 3.91 -5.11 -3.13
C VAL A 20 3.73 -4.01 -2.08
N LEU A 21 4.57 -4.00 -1.03
CA LEU A 21 4.54 -2.93 -0.03
C LEU A 21 4.88 -1.57 -0.65
N ASP A 22 5.94 -1.51 -1.45
CA ASP A 22 6.42 -0.27 -2.09
C ASP A 22 5.34 0.33 -3.00
N GLU A 23 4.71 -0.47 -3.86
CA GLU A 23 3.61 -0.03 -4.75
C GLU A 23 2.37 0.41 -3.97
N ALA A 24 2.10 -0.22 -2.82
CA ALA A 24 1.05 0.20 -1.89
C ALA A 24 1.44 1.41 -1.03
N GLY A 25 2.58 2.06 -1.29
CA GLY A 25 3.04 3.25 -0.55
C GLY A 25 3.70 2.96 0.79
N TYR A 26 3.87 1.69 1.16
CA TYR A 26 4.62 1.24 2.32
C TYR A 26 6.11 1.07 1.96
N CYS A 27 6.77 2.16 1.54
CA CYS A 27 8.19 2.14 1.19
C CYS A 27 9.13 2.42 2.38
N SER A 28 10.44 2.35 2.18
CA SER A 28 11.44 2.62 3.24
C SER A 28 11.25 3.97 3.95
N ALA A 29 10.79 5.01 3.23
CA ALA A 29 10.46 6.30 3.83
C ALA A 29 9.26 6.20 4.79
N SER A 30 8.23 5.44 4.42
CA SER A 30 7.08 5.18 5.29
C SER A 30 7.44 4.34 6.51
N SER A 31 8.42 3.42 6.39
CA SER A 31 8.92 2.62 7.51
C SER A 31 9.55 3.49 8.60
N LEU A 32 10.16 4.62 8.23
CA LEU A 32 10.70 5.58 9.18
C LEU A 32 9.64 6.55 9.73
N ALA A 33 8.71 6.99 8.88
CA ALA A 33 7.68 7.98 9.25
C ALA A 33 6.53 7.37 10.06
N ASN A 34 6.14 6.13 9.75
CA ASN A 34 5.10 5.36 10.42
C ASN A 34 5.51 3.87 10.52
N PRO A 35 6.48 3.54 11.40
CA PRO A 35 6.98 2.18 11.54
C PRO A 35 5.88 1.19 11.94
N GLU A 36 4.90 1.63 12.74
CA GLU A 36 3.80 0.76 13.16
C GLU A 36 2.92 0.36 11.97
N GLY A 37 2.48 1.32 11.17
CA GLY A 37 1.67 1.05 9.97
C GLY A 37 2.41 0.17 8.96
N TYR A 38 3.69 0.43 8.72
CA TYR A 38 4.53 -0.42 7.87
C TYR A 38 4.61 -1.85 8.41
N ASN A 39 4.89 -2.02 9.71
CA ASN A 39 5.03 -3.34 10.33
C ASN A 39 3.71 -4.13 10.31
N VAL A 40 2.57 -3.46 10.49
CA VAL A 40 1.26 -4.10 10.42
C VAL A 40 0.94 -4.57 9.00
N ALA A 41 1.21 -3.75 7.98
CA ALA A 41 1.03 -4.13 6.58
C ALA A 41 1.95 -5.29 6.17
N ALA A 42 3.22 -5.25 6.58
CA ALA A 42 4.19 -6.30 6.30
C ALA A 42 3.80 -7.64 6.95
N LYS A 43 3.34 -7.62 8.21
CA LYS A 43 2.84 -8.83 8.89
C LYS A 43 1.64 -9.43 8.17
N LEU A 44 0.66 -8.60 7.79
CA LEU A 44 -0.51 -9.06 7.06
C LEU A 44 -0.08 -9.77 5.76
N LEU A 45 0.81 -9.17 4.97
CA LEU A 45 1.30 -9.78 3.72
C LEU A 45 1.97 -11.13 3.95
N ILE A 46 2.86 -11.22 4.93
CA ILE A 46 3.57 -12.46 5.26
C ILE A 46 2.56 -13.54 5.64
N GLU A 47 1.58 -13.23 6.49
CA GLU A 47 0.53 -14.18 6.88
C GLU A 47 -0.31 -14.64 5.67
N ARG A 48 -0.67 -13.73 4.76
CA ARG A 48 -1.45 -14.09 3.56
C ARG A 48 -0.65 -14.96 2.60
N PHE A 49 0.62 -14.65 2.41
CA PHE A 49 1.52 -15.45 1.60
C PHE A 49 1.73 -16.85 2.17
N GLN A 50 1.94 -16.96 3.48
CA GLN A 50 2.04 -18.23 4.20
C GLN A 50 0.75 -19.07 4.10
N ASN A 51 -0.40 -18.41 4.02
CA ASN A 51 -1.70 -19.06 3.78
C ASN A 51 -1.97 -19.41 2.31
N GLY A 52 -0.98 -19.25 1.41
CA GLY A 52 -1.04 -19.69 0.02
C GLY A 52 -1.37 -18.61 -1.00
N MET A 53 -1.53 -17.34 -0.60
CA MET A 53 -1.73 -16.23 -1.53
C MET A 53 -0.38 -15.80 -2.12
N THR A 54 -0.04 -16.31 -3.29
CA THR A 54 1.28 -16.09 -3.93
C THR A 54 1.28 -15.04 -5.04
N SER A 55 0.11 -14.53 -5.42
CA SER A 55 -0.06 -13.50 -6.45
C SER A 55 0.16 -12.11 -5.87
N ALA A 56 1.07 -11.34 -6.48
CA ALA A 56 1.35 -9.96 -6.08
C ALA A 56 0.10 -9.05 -6.19
N ASP A 57 -0.74 -9.26 -7.21
CA ASP A 57 -1.97 -8.50 -7.42
C ASP A 57 -3.01 -8.78 -6.31
N ASP A 58 -3.13 -10.04 -5.90
CA ASP A 58 -4.08 -10.42 -4.84
C ASP A 58 -3.62 -9.91 -3.48
N LEU A 59 -2.32 -9.96 -3.22
CA LEU A 59 -1.69 -9.41 -2.03
C LEU A 59 -1.87 -7.88 -1.95
N SER A 60 -1.70 -7.18 -3.08
CA SER A 60 -1.95 -5.73 -3.18
C SER A 60 -3.40 -5.39 -2.88
N ARG A 61 -4.35 -6.17 -3.44
CA ARG A 61 -5.78 -6.01 -3.15
C ARG A 61 -6.12 -6.28 -1.70
N GLU A 62 -5.43 -7.19 -1.04
CA GLU A 62 -5.65 -7.46 0.38
C GLU A 62 -5.19 -6.28 1.24
N LEU A 63 -4.06 -5.65 0.91
CA LEU A 63 -3.66 -4.39 1.55
C LEU A 63 -4.71 -3.30 1.38
N GLU A 64 -5.21 -3.11 0.15
CA GLU A 64 -6.27 -2.13 -0.12
C GLU A 64 -7.56 -2.42 0.66
N ARG A 65 -7.91 -3.71 0.83
CA ARG A 65 -9.11 -4.12 1.60
C ARG A 65 -8.97 -3.84 3.08
N HIS A 66 -7.79 -4.03 3.66
CA HIS A 66 -7.56 -3.85 5.11
C HIS A 66 -7.30 -2.40 5.49
N PHE A 67 -6.52 -1.67 4.69
CA PHE A 67 -6.03 -0.33 5.03
C PHE A 67 -6.68 0.78 4.19
N GLY A 68 -7.50 0.41 3.21
CA GLY A 68 -8.01 1.33 2.20
C GLY A 68 -6.98 1.59 1.11
N LYS A 69 -7.38 2.37 0.10
CA LYS A 69 -6.48 2.75 -0.98
C LYS A 69 -5.45 3.73 -0.44
N VAL A 70 -4.21 3.28 -0.27
CA VAL A 70 -3.09 4.19 -0.07
C VAL A 70 -2.91 4.92 -1.39
N LEU A 71 -3.48 6.12 -1.46
CA LEU A 71 -3.26 7.01 -2.57
C LEU A 71 -1.77 7.32 -2.58
N SER A 72 -1.01 6.60 -3.41
CA SER A 72 0.24 7.13 -3.96
C SER A 72 -0.04 8.59 -4.30
N ALA A 73 0.80 9.50 -3.83
CA ALA A 73 0.56 10.93 -3.74
C ALA A 73 0.41 11.60 -5.11
N VAL A 74 -0.57 11.18 -5.89
CA VAL A 74 -1.16 11.96 -6.95
C VAL A 74 -1.99 12.98 -6.21
N SER A 75 -1.34 14.12 -5.94
CA SER A 75 -2.01 15.34 -5.51
C SER A 75 -3.33 15.45 -6.27
N PRO A 76 -4.50 15.53 -5.59
CA PRO A 76 -5.74 15.78 -6.30
C PRO A 76 -5.54 17.04 -7.15
N PRO A 77 -5.97 17.06 -8.42
CA PRO A 77 -5.83 18.25 -9.25
C PRO A 77 -6.41 19.41 -8.47
N SER A 78 -5.61 20.46 -8.24
CA SER A 78 -6.04 21.58 -7.41
C SER A 78 -7.32 22.14 -8.00
N PHE A 79 -8.40 22.13 -7.22
CA PHE A 79 -9.67 22.75 -7.60
C PHE A 79 -9.59 24.30 -7.56
N GLU A 80 -8.39 24.89 -7.73
CA GLU A 80 -8.20 26.34 -7.70
C GLU A 80 -8.81 27.03 -8.93
N ARG A 81 -9.15 26.30 -9.99
CA ARG A 81 -9.59 26.90 -11.26
C ARG A 81 -11.09 27.17 -11.40
N THR A 82 -11.93 26.97 -10.38
CA THR A 82 -13.39 27.13 -10.60
C THR A 82 -14.04 28.26 -9.78
N ARG A 83 -13.38 28.81 -8.75
CA ARG A 83 -14.03 29.84 -7.91
C ARG A 83 -14.22 31.18 -8.64
N ALA A 84 -13.25 31.60 -9.45
CA ALA A 84 -13.34 32.86 -10.21
C ALA A 84 -14.41 32.79 -11.33
N SER A 85 -14.53 31.64 -11.99
CA SER A 85 -15.49 31.43 -13.09
C SER A 85 -16.94 31.35 -12.60
N ILE A 86 -17.18 30.83 -11.39
CA ILE A 86 -18.53 30.76 -10.81
C ILE A 86 -19.00 32.15 -10.33
N GLN A 87 -18.08 33.03 -9.92
CA GLN A 87 -18.41 34.35 -9.38
C GLN A 87 -18.54 35.46 -10.44
N GLY A 88 -18.43 35.14 -11.73
CA GLY A 88 -18.59 36.12 -12.82
C GLY A 88 -17.59 37.29 -12.77
N ARG A 89 -16.44 37.12 -12.10
CA ARG A 89 -15.44 38.19 -12.00
C ARG A 89 -14.51 38.16 -13.21
N PRO A 90 -14.25 39.30 -13.87
CA PRO A 90 -13.29 39.37 -14.96
C PRO A 90 -11.90 38.98 -14.46
N LEU A 91 -11.20 38.12 -15.21
CA LEU A 91 -9.76 37.93 -15.06
C LEU A 91 -9.08 39.25 -15.44
N ARG A 92 -8.42 39.88 -14.47
CA ARG A 92 -7.57 41.06 -14.69
C ARG A 92 -6.14 40.62 -14.93
#